data_AF-A0A3C1S8T9-F1
#
_entry.id   AF-A0A3C1S8T9-F1
#
_cell.length_a   1.000
_cell.length_b   1.000
_cell.length_c   1.000
_cell.angle_alpha   90.00
_cell.angle_beta   90.00
_cell.angle_gamma   90.00
#
_symmetry.space_group_name_H-M   'P 1'
#
loop_
_entity.id
_entity.type
_entity.pdbx_description
1 polymer ?
#
loop_
_entity_poly.entity_id
_entity_poly.type
_entity_poly.pdbx_seq_one_letter_code
_entity_poly.pdbx_strand_id
1 'polypeptide(L)'
;MELKQEFLSKAKENLKIAQISSEHECYNVSATRAYFSAFQAAIAALLNKGAEREKMQLLRNKADYEYRHVSRNDAREQLQRAERWSD
;
A
#
# COMPACT_ATOMS: atom_id res chain seq x y z
N MET A 1 14.76 6.26 -12.53
CA MET A 1 13.42 5.61 -12.59
C MET A 1 12.38 6.66 -12.24
N GLU A 2 11.28 6.76 -12.99
CA GLU A 2 10.23 7.77 -12.76
C GLU A 2 9.54 7.52 -11.40
N LEU A 3 9.31 8.55 -10.58
CA LEU A 3 8.77 8.41 -9.21
C LEU A 3 7.46 7.61 -9.15
N LYS A 4 6.58 7.82 -10.14
CA LYS A 4 5.35 7.05 -10.34
C LYS A 4 5.63 5.54 -10.39
N GLN A 5 6.62 5.12 -11.20
CA GLN A 5 6.98 3.71 -11.34
C GLN A 5 7.57 3.15 -10.05
N GLU A 6 8.30 3.96 -9.28
CA GLU A 6 8.82 3.54 -7.97
C GLU A 6 7.68 3.20 -6.99
N PHE A 7 6.69 4.08 -6.88
CA PHE A 7 5.52 3.83 -6.03
C PHE A 7 4.68 2.66 -6.51
N LEU A 8 4.46 2.53 -7.82
CA LEU A 8 3.71 1.41 -8.37
C LEU A 8 4.44 0.07 -8.17
N SER A 9 5.76 0.04 -8.34
CA SER A 9 6.58 -1.15 -8.10
C SER A 9 6.49 -1.60 -6.64
N LYS A 10 6.66 -0.66 -5.71
CA LYS A 10 6.54 -0.94 -4.26
C LYS A 10 5.12 -1.37 -3.86
N ALA A 11 4.10 -0.80 -4.50
CA ALA A 11 2.71 -1.20 -4.26
C ALA A 11 2.48 -2.67 -4.62
N LYS A 12 3.01 -3.11 -5.78
CA LYS A 12 2.94 -4.50 -6.25
C LYS A 12 3.72 -5.46 -5.34
N GLU A 13 4.89 -5.05 -4.87
CA GLU A 13 5.66 -5.85 -3.91
C GLU A 13 4.92 -6.03 -2.58
N ASN A 14 4.35 -4.95 -2.04
CA ASN A 14 3.54 -5.02 -0.83
C ASN A 14 2.30 -5.89 -1.01
N LEU A 15 1.61 -5.83 -2.16
CA LEU A 15 0.47 -6.70 -2.46
C LEU A 15 0.89 -8.18 -2.45
N LYS A 16 1.99 -8.51 -3.12
CA LYS A 16 2.53 -9.87 -3.16
C LYS A 16 2.81 -10.40 -1.75
N ILE A 17 3.46 -9.62 -0.90
CA ILE A 17 3.73 -10.02 0.49
C ILE A 17 2.43 -10.13 1.29
N ALA A 18 1.45 -9.27 1.04
CA ALA A 18 0.16 -9.33 1.71
C ALA A 18 -0.59 -10.63 1.39
N GLN A 19 -0.57 -11.06 0.13
CA GLN A 19 -1.15 -12.32 -0.34
C GLN A 19 -0.45 -13.53 0.30
N ILE A 20 0.88 -13.61 0.18
CA ILE A 20 1.69 -14.68 0.83
C ILE A 20 1.39 -14.73 2.34
N SER A 21 1.39 -13.58 3.01
CA SER A 21 1.13 -13.54 4.46
C SER A 21 -0.29 -13.99 4.81
N SER A 22 -1.27 -13.74 3.95
CA SER A 22 -2.66 -14.18 4.14
C SER A 22 -2.78 -15.71 4.05
N GLU A 23 -2.13 -16.30 3.04
CA GLU A 23 -2.07 -17.75 2.82
C GLU A 23 -1.40 -18.49 3.99
N HIS A 24 -0.44 -17.84 4.64
CA HIS A 24 0.29 -18.36 5.80
C HIS A 24 -0.30 -17.93 7.16
N GLU A 25 -1.54 -17.42 7.19
CA GLU A 25 -2.25 -16.99 8.41
C GLU A 25 -1.56 -15.87 9.22
N CYS A 26 -0.57 -15.20 8.63
CA CYS A 26 0.13 -14.04 9.17
C CYS A 26 -0.70 -12.76 8.97
N TYR A 27 -1.93 -12.74 9.50
CA TYR A 27 -2.93 -11.72 9.17
C TYR A 27 -2.52 -10.28 9.50
N ASN A 28 -1.84 -10.05 10.63
CA ASN A 28 -1.38 -8.70 11.00
C ASN A 28 -0.37 -8.14 9.98
N VAL A 29 0.53 -9.00 9.49
CA VAL A 29 1.52 -8.64 8.46
C VAL A 29 0.81 -8.44 7.13
N SER A 30 -0.11 -9.35 6.78
CA SER A 30 -0.94 -9.23 5.57
C SER A 30 -1.68 -7.89 5.52
N ALA A 31 -2.33 -7.51 6.62
CA ALA A 31 -3.06 -6.25 6.75
C ALA A 31 -2.18 -5.03 6.51
N THR A 32 -1.03 -5.03 7.17
CA THR A 32 -0.09 -3.91 7.13
C THR A 32 0.44 -3.74 5.71
N ARG A 33 0.77 -4.85 5.04
CA ARG A 33 1.28 -4.84 3.66
C ARG A 33 0.19 -4.43 2.68
N ALA A 34 -1.05 -4.88 2.86
CA ALA A 34 -2.17 -4.45 2.04
C ALA A 34 -2.43 -2.95 2.15
N TYR A 35 -2.40 -2.39 3.36
CA TYR A 35 -2.50 -0.94 3.58
C TYR A 35 -1.45 -0.17 2.78
N PHE A 36 -0.18 -0.55 2.91
CA PHE A 36 0.92 0.11 2.21
C PHE A 36 0.82 -0.05 0.69
N SER A 37 0.34 -1.19 0.21
CA SER A 37 0.09 -1.41 -1.22
C SER A 37 -0.94 -0.42 -1.76
N ALA A 38 -2.14 -0.37 -1.15
CA ALA A 38 -3.20 0.55 -1.56
C ALA A 38 -2.75 2.02 -1.49
N PHE A 39 -2.03 2.37 -0.43
CA PHE A 39 -1.52 3.73 -0.24
C PHE A 39 -0.48 4.13 -1.30
N GLN A 40 0.47 3.24 -1.63
CA GLN A 40 1.48 3.51 -2.65
C GLN A 40 0.86 3.54 -4.06
N ALA A 41 -0.12 2.68 -4.34
CA ALA A 41 -0.89 2.73 -5.58
C ALA A 41 -1.66 4.05 -5.71
N ALA A 42 -2.27 4.54 -4.62
CA ALA A 42 -2.94 5.84 -4.58
C ALA A 42 -1.99 7.00 -4.91
N ILE A 43 -0.77 6.99 -4.34
CA ILE A 43 0.26 7.97 -4.68
C ILE A 43 0.63 7.90 -6.18
N ALA A 44 0.85 6.70 -6.71
CA ALA A 44 1.16 6.54 -8.13
C ALA A 44 0.05 7.09 -9.04
N ALA A 45 -1.22 6.83 -8.69
CA ALA A 45 -2.38 7.36 -9.41
C ALA A 45 -2.47 8.90 -9.33
N LEU A 46 -2.18 9.50 -8.17
CA LEU A 46 -2.14 10.95 -8.00
C LEU A 46 -1.00 11.60 -8.79
N LEU A 47 0.21 11.00 -8.77
CA LEU A 47 1.33 11.46 -9.59
C LEU A 47 1.00 11.39 -11.09
N ASN A 48 0.30 10.35 -11.53
CA ASN A 48 -0.16 10.23 -12.91
C ASN A 48 -1.17 11.32 -13.31
N LYS A 49 -1.90 11.89 -12.34
CA LYS A 49 -2.81 13.03 -12.53
C LYS A 49 -2.12 14.39 -12.35
N GLY A 50 -0.79 14.43 -12.21
CA GLY A 50 -0.02 15.66 -12.07
C GLY A 50 0.09 16.21 -10.64
N ALA A 51 -0.20 15.40 -9.62
CA ALA A 51 0.00 15.81 -8.23
C ALA A 51 1.50 16.03 -7.92
N GLU A 52 1.78 16.98 -7.04
CA GLU A 52 3.16 17.35 -6.71
C GLU A 52 3.88 16.29 -5.86
N ARG A 53 5.11 16.01 -6.27
CA ARG A 53 6.02 15.03 -5.65
C ARG A 53 6.23 15.24 -4.15
N GLU A 54 6.47 16.48 -3.72
CA GLU A 54 6.80 16.80 -2.33
C GLU A 54 5.62 16.51 -1.38
N LYS A 55 4.40 16.83 -1.83
CA LYS A 55 3.17 16.51 -1.10
C LYS A 55 2.97 14.99 -0.95
N MET A 56 3.28 14.22 -1.99
CA MET A 56 3.17 12.75 -1.93
C MET A 56 4.22 12.12 -1.01
N GLN A 57 5.45 12.65 -1.00
CA GLN A 57 6.49 12.20 -0.09
C GLN A 57 6.13 12.50 1.37
N LEU A 58 5.52 13.66 1.65
CA LEU A 58 5.04 14.01 2.98
C LEU A 58 3.94 13.06 3.48
N LEU A 59 2.97 12.74 2.63
CA LEU A 59 1.90 11.80 2.95
C LEU A 59 2.45 10.40 3.28
N ARG A 60 3.47 9.95 2.53
CA ARG A 60 4.14 8.68 2.80
C ARG A 60 4.81 8.67 4.17
N ASN A 61 5.60 9.70 4.46
CA ASN A 61 6.27 9.80 5.75
C ASN A 61 5.25 9.76 6.90
N LYS A 62 4.10 10.44 6.77
CA LYS A 62 3.04 10.38 7.78
C LYS A 62 2.46 8.98 7.97
N ALA A 63 2.16 8.27 6.87
CA ALA A 63 1.59 6.93 6.91
C ALA A 63 2.54 5.88 7.52
N ASP A 64 3.85 5.98 7.25
CA ASP A 64 4.87 5.03 7.71
C ASP A 64 5.07 5.07 9.25
N TYR A 65 4.75 6.19 9.93
CA TYR A 65 5.06 6.38 11.36
C TYR A 65 3.85 6.41 12.31
N GLU A 66 2.61 6.50 11.83
CA GLU A 66 1.43 6.72 12.70
C GLU A 66 0.61 5.45 13.07
N TYR A 67 0.66 4.35 12.32
CA TYR A 67 -0.30 3.23 12.51
C TYR A 67 0.17 2.16 13.52
N ARG A 68 -0.65 1.84 14.54
CA ARG A 68 -0.41 0.73 15.50
C ARG A 68 -1.59 -0.26 15.52
N HIS A 69 -1.27 -1.52 15.26
CA HIS A 69 -2.12 -2.73 15.32
C HIS A 69 -3.32 -2.78 14.35
N VAL A 70 -3.48 -3.92 13.68
CA VAL A 70 -4.52 -4.16 12.66
C VAL A 70 -5.15 -5.54 12.89
N SER A 71 -6.48 -5.66 12.86
CA SER A 71 -7.18 -6.95 13.06
C SER A 71 -7.25 -7.78 11.77
N ARG A 72 -7.64 -9.07 11.86
CA ARG A 72 -7.83 -9.95 10.69
C ARG A 72 -8.89 -9.44 9.71
N ASN A 73 -9.97 -8.82 10.20
CA ASN A 73 -11.00 -8.26 9.34
C ASN A 73 -10.50 -7.00 8.62
N ASP A 74 -9.81 -6.13 9.35
CA ASP A 74 -9.14 -4.97 8.77
C ASP A 74 -8.15 -5.41 7.69
N ALA A 75 -7.39 -6.49 7.95
CA ALA A 75 -6.47 -7.08 6.99
C ALA A 75 -7.14 -7.44 5.67
N ARG A 76 -8.28 -8.11 5.77
CA ARG A 76 -9.02 -8.61 4.61
C ARG A 76 -9.61 -7.46 3.80
N GLU A 77 -10.13 -6.44 4.46
CA GLU A 77 -10.67 -5.25 3.80
C GLU A 77 -9.55 -4.45 3.11
N GLN A 78 -8.42 -4.28 3.79
CA GLN A 78 -7.22 -3.63 3.23
C GLN A 78 -6.73 -4.40 1.99
N LEU A 79 -6.71 -5.74 2.03
CA LEU A 79 -6.29 -6.60 0.92
C LEU A 79 -7.18 -6.39 -0.30
N GLN A 80 -8.51 -6.41 -0.12
CA GLN A 80 -9.47 -6.16 -1.19
C GLN A 80 -9.38 -4.75 -1.78
N ARG A 81 -8.96 -3.75 -0.98
CA ARG A 81 -8.70 -2.40 -1.47
C ARG A 81 -7.41 -2.36 -2.29
N ALA A 82 -6.36 -3.02 -1.81
CA ALA A 82 -5.07 -3.10 -2.50
C ALA A 82 -5.20 -3.77 -3.87
N GLU A 83 -5.92 -4.89 -3.96
CA GLU A 83 -6.19 -5.60 -5.22
C GLU A 83 -6.86 -4.67 -6.25
N ARG A 84 -7.90 -3.95 -5.84
CA ARG A 84 -8.65 -3.03 -6.73
C ARG A 84 -7.82 -1.87 -7.29
N TRP A 85 -6.69 -1.53 -6.67
CA TRP A 85 -5.89 -0.36 -7.03
C TRP A 85 -4.57 -0.76 -7.70
N SER A 86 -4.29 -2.07 -7.81
CA SER A 86 -3.03 -2.60 -8.36
C SER A 86 -3.12 -3.01 -9.84
N ASP A 87 -4.34 -3.02 -10.40
CA ASP A 87 -4.64 -3.17 -11.83
C ASP A 87 -4.45 -1.85 -12.59
#